data_AF-A0A4Y2HQG8-F1
#
_entry.id   AF-A0A4Y2HQG8-F1
#
_cell.length_a   1.000
_cell.length_b   1.000
_cell.length_c   1.000
_cell.angle_alpha   90.00
_cell.angle_beta   90.00
_cell.angle_gamma   90.00
#
_symmetry.space_group_name_H-M   'P 1'
#
loop_
_entity.id
_entity.type
_entity.pdbx_description
1 polymer ?
#
loop_
_entity_poly.entity_id
_entity_poly.type
_entity_poly.pdbx_seq_one_letter_code
_entity_poly.pdbx_strand_id
1 'polypeptide(L)'
;MIERFHKLKVCIDKALIDIGSDTTFSDLELLKIEDLIESLQPFKLAVEALCRRDSILLTAATTLKFILEKLVTQDTMLSAELSEALHVRIKERRTVVTGILIYLQNLKKYDDTRRADDTFTMSEKKLYD
;
A
#
# COMPACT_ATOMS: atom_id res chain seq x y z
N MET A 1 -10.21 13.12 -0.33
CA MET A 1 -11.50 13.51 0.26
C MET A 1 -11.44 13.41 1.78
N ILE A 2 -11.06 12.24 2.32
CA ILE A 2 -10.95 11.96 3.75
C ILE A 2 -9.95 12.86 4.48
N GLU A 3 -8.76 13.11 3.90
CA GLU A 3 -7.80 14.10 4.45
C GLU A 3 -8.41 15.50 4.63
N ARG A 4 -9.28 15.94 3.71
CA ARG A 4 -9.94 17.26 3.81
C ARG A 4 -11.00 17.24 4.91
N PHE A 5 -11.76 16.16 5.03
CA PHE A 5 -12.70 15.96 6.12
C PHE A 5 -11.98 16.02 7.47
N HIS A 6 -10.89 15.27 7.65
CA HIS A 6 -10.11 15.30 8.90
C HIS A 6 -9.62 16.72 9.22
N LYS A 7 -9.20 17.51 8.23
CA LYS A 7 -8.80 18.92 8.46
C LYS A 7 -9.97 19.81 8.88
N LEU A 8 -11.17 19.54 8.39
CA LEU A 8 -12.38 20.31 8.69
C LEU A 8 -13.08 19.87 9.98
N LYS A 9 -12.71 18.74 10.59
CA LYS A 9 -13.41 18.18 11.76
C LYS A 9 -13.61 19.21 12.88
N VAL A 10 -12.58 20.00 13.19
CA VAL A 10 -12.64 21.03 14.25
C VAL A 10 -13.65 22.13 13.92
N CYS A 11 -13.79 22.49 12.64
CA CYS A 11 -14.81 23.46 12.21
C CYS A 11 -16.21 22.87 12.28
N ILE A 12 -16.36 21.57 11.95
CA ILE A 12 -17.63 20.84 12.05
C ILE A 12 -18.04 20.74 13.53
N ASP A 13 -17.12 20.36 14.42
CA ASP A 13 -17.38 20.27 15.87
C ASP A 13 -17.84 21.60 16.45
N LYS A 14 -17.17 22.71 16.09
CA LYS A 14 -17.59 24.05 16.52
C LYS A 14 -18.96 24.42 15.99
N ALA A 15 -19.24 24.14 14.72
CA ALA A 15 -20.54 24.41 14.13
C ALA A 15 -21.65 23.58 14.81
N LEU A 16 -21.38 22.33 15.20
CA LEU A 16 -22.31 21.49 15.95
C LEU A 16 -22.60 22.05 17.35
N ILE A 17 -21.58 22.57 18.03
CA ILE A 17 -21.73 23.27 19.32
C ILE A 17 -22.57 24.55 19.15
N ASP A 18 -22.28 25.36 18.13
CA ASP A 18 -22.96 26.64 17.89
C ASP A 18 -24.46 26.48 17.62
N ILE A 19 -24.88 25.37 17.00
CA ILE A 19 -26.29 25.05 16.76
C ILE A 19 -26.95 24.25 17.90
N GLY A 20 -26.20 23.95 18.97
CA GLY A 20 -26.68 23.16 20.11
C GLY A 20 -26.98 21.70 19.77
N SER A 21 -26.24 21.11 18.82
CA SER A 21 -26.37 19.68 18.52
C SER A 21 -25.57 18.84 19.50
N ASP A 22 -26.18 17.77 20.03
CA ASP A 22 -25.49 16.78 20.86
C ASP A 22 -24.61 15.81 20.04
N THR A 23 -24.57 15.97 18.71
CA THR A 23 -23.76 15.10 17.84
C THR A 23 -22.29 15.41 18.05
N THR A 24 -21.49 14.36 18.28
CA THR A 24 -20.03 14.48 18.44
C THR A 24 -19.34 13.32 17.74
N PHE A 25 -18.12 13.54 17.24
CA PHE A 25 -17.27 12.44 16.79
C PHE A 25 -16.56 11.83 17.99
N SER A 26 -16.62 10.51 18.11
CA SER A 26 -15.85 9.80 19.12
C SER A 26 -14.37 9.79 18.76
N ASP A 27 -13.50 9.78 19.78
CA ASP A 27 -12.05 9.65 19.57
C ASP A 27 -11.70 8.38 18.78
N LEU A 28 -12.47 7.30 18.98
CA LEU A 28 -12.29 6.05 18.24
C LEU A 28 -12.59 6.20 16.74
N GLU A 29 -13.66 6.92 16.37
CA GLU A 29 -13.97 7.19 14.97
C GLU A 29 -12.88 8.06 14.32
N LEU A 30 -12.35 9.04 15.06
CA LEU A 30 -11.28 9.89 14.56
C LEU A 30 -9.98 9.12 14.36
N LEU A 31 -9.61 8.23 15.30
CA LEU A 31 -8.46 7.35 15.17
C LEU A 31 -8.56 6.43 13.94
N LYS A 32 -9.75 5.87 13.67
CA LYS A 32 -9.97 5.05 12.47
C LYS A 32 -9.79 5.85 11.16
N ILE A 33 -10.20 7.11 11.15
CA ILE A 33 -10.03 7.99 9.99
C ILE A 33 -8.55 8.32 9.79
N GLU A 34 -7.81 8.55 10.88
CA GLU A 34 -6.37 8.80 10.85
C GLU A 34 -5.60 7.59 10.33
N ASP A 35 -5.85 6.40 10.89
CA ASP A 35 -5.26 5.13 10.43
C ASP A 35 -5.56 4.88 8.93
N LEU A 36 -6.79 5.15 8.48
CA LEU A 36 -7.14 5.04 7.08
C LEU A 36 -6.38 6.04 6.17
N ILE A 37 -6.18 7.28 6.62
CA ILE A 37 -5.39 8.27 5.86
C ILE A 37 -3.94 7.82 5.75
N GLU A 38 -3.34 7.38 6.85
CA GLU A 38 -1.96 6.92 6.88
C GLU A 38 -1.77 5.67 6.02
N SER A 39 -2.65 4.68 6.14
CA SER A 39 -2.64 3.45 5.34
C SER A 39 -2.78 3.70 3.84
N LEU A 40 -3.50 4.76 3.43
CA LEU A 40 -3.69 5.10 2.01
C LEU A 40 -2.57 5.99 1.44
N GLN A 41 -1.73 6.60 2.28
CA GLN A 41 -0.65 7.48 1.83
C GLN A 41 0.35 6.78 0.88
N PRO A 42 0.82 5.54 1.15
CA PRO A 42 1.71 4.83 0.23
C PRO A 42 1.09 4.57 -1.14
N PHE A 43 -0.23 4.31 -1.18
CA PHE A 43 -0.96 4.08 -2.42
C PHE A 43 -1.05 5.33 -3.28
N LYS A 44 -1.25 6.51 -2.67
CA LYS A 44 -1.22 7.78 -3.40
C LYS A 44 0.13 7.99 -4.09
N LEU A 45 1.23 7.84 -3.35
CA LEU A 45 2.59 7.96 -3.90
C LEU A 45 2.86 6.92 -4.99
N ALA A 46 2.34 5.71 -4.82
CA ALA A 46 2.46 4.65 -5.79
C ALA A 46 1.74 4.98 -7.10
N VAL A 47 0.51 5.49 -7.04
CA VAL A 47 -0.23 5.92 -8.24
C VAL A 47 0.53 7.04 -8.96
N GLU A 48 1.04 8.03 -8.21
CA GLU A 48 1.84 9.10 -8.78
C GLU A 48 3.09 8.56 -9.49
N ALA A 49 3.82 7.61 -8.89
CA ALA A 49 4.99 6.99 -9.49
C ALA A 49 4.64 6.16 -10.75
N LEU A 50 3.56 5.38 -10.68
CA LEU A 50 3.12 4.49 -11.76
C LEU A 50 2.58 5.25 -12.97
N CYS A 51 1.93 6.39 -12.75
CA CYS A 51 1.35 7.22 -13.81
C CYS A 51 2.37 8.13 -14.50
N ARG A 52 3.64 8.12 -14.10
CA ARG A 52 4.71 8.84 -14.83
C ARG A 52 4.96 8.19 -16.19
N ARG A 53 5.30 9.01 -17.20
CA ARG A 53 5.58 8.52 -18.56
C ARG A 53 6.79 7.59 -18.64
N ASP A 54 7.75 7.75 -17.74
CA ASP A 54 8.97 6.93 -17.64
C ASP A 54 8.77 5.68 -16.76
N SER A 55 7.54 5.41 -16.30
CA SER A 55 7.24 4.23 -15.51
C SER A 55 7.38 2.97 -16.35
N ILE A 56 8.26 2.07 -15.90
CA ILE A 56 8.48 0.75 -16.51
C ILE A 56 8.06 -0.35 -15.54
N LEU A 57 8.00 -1.60 -16.03
CA LEU A 57 7.60 -2.76 -15.22
C LEU A 57 8.43 -2.91 -13.93
N LEU A 58 9.71 -2.53 -13.98
CA LEU A 58 10.56 -2.51 -12.80
C LEU A 58 10.12 -1.44 -11.79
N THR A 59 9.85 -0.21 -12.25
CA THR A 59 9.31 0.86 -11.41
C THR A 59 8.08 0.36 -10.68
N ALA A 60 7.16 -0.30 -11.41
CA ALA A 60 5.97 -0.88 -10.81
C ALA A 60 6.27 -1.93 -9.74
N ALA A 61 7.21 -2.85 -9.99
CA ALA A 61 7.61 -3.85 -8.99
C ALA A 61 8.20 -3.19 -7.73
N THR A 62 9.08 -2.19 -7.89
CA THR A 62 9.66 -1.47 -6.75
C THR A 62 8.63 -0.64 -5.99
N THR A 63 7.68 -0.04 -6.69
CA THR A 63 6.60 0.74 -6.10
C THR A 63 5.64 -0.15 -5.28
N LEU A 64 5.30 -1.34 -5.79
CA LEU A 64 4.49 -2.31 -5.03
C LEU A 64 5.23 -2.78 -3.78
N LYS A 65 6.54 -3.05 -3.89
CA LYS A 65 7.36 -3.39 -2.72
C LYS A 65 7.38 -2.26 -1.68
N PHE A 66 7.53 -1.02 -2.14
CA PHE A 66 7.49 0.17 -1.29
C PHE A 66 6.16 0.28 -0.51
N ILE A 67 5.02 0.00 -1.15
CA ILE A 67 3.71 0.01 -0.46
C ILE A 67 3.71 -1.02 0.67
N LEU A 68 4.12 -2.27 0.39
CA LEU A 68 4.12 -3.34 1.38
C LEU A 68 5.04 -3.02 2.56
N GLU A 69 6.26 -2.54 2.29
CA GLU A 69 7.21 -2.12 3.33
C GLU A 69 6.62 -1.01 4.22
N LYS A 70 5.86 -0.07 3.63
CA LYS A 70 5.20 1.00 4.39
C LYS A 70 4.02 0.52 5.22
N LEU A 71 3.19 -0.36 4.69
CA LEU A 71 2.05 -0.93 5.42
C LEU A 71 2.51 -1.79 6.61
N VAL A 72 3.57 -2.57 6.44
CA VAL A 72 4.17 -3.37 7.52
C VAL A 72 4.75 -2.48 8.61
N THR A 73 5.32 -1.31 8.26
CA THR A 73 5.87 -0.37 9.25
C THR A 73 4.79 0.30 10.10
N GLN A 74 3.56 0.43 9.58
CA GLN A 74 2.45 1.05 10.30
C GLN A 74 1.89 0.16 11.42
N ASP A 75 1.99 -1.16 11.29
CA ASP A 75 1.58 -2.15 12.30
C ASP A 75 0.15 -1.95 12.84
N THR A 76 -0.77 -1.53 11.97
CA THR A 76 -2.19 -1.41 12.31
C THR A 76 -2.97 -2.59 11.73
N MET A 77 -4.16 -2.86 12.29
CA MET A 77 -5.02 -3.93 11.78
C MET A 77 -5.41 -3.67 10.32
N LEU A 78 -5.72 -2.43 9.96
CA LEU A 78 -6.05 -2.04 8.59
C LEU A 78 -4.84 -2.18 7.66
N SER A 79 -3.65 -1.77 8.09
CA SER A 79 -2.44 -1.89 7.26
C SER A 79 -2.07 -3.35 7.01
N ALA A 80 -2.26 -4.23 8.00
CA ALA A 80 -2.07 -5.67 7.86
C ALA A 80 -3.06 -6.29 6.86
N GLU A 81 -4.36 -5.98 6.96
CA GLU A 81 -5.37 -6.46 6.03
C GLU A 81 -5.11 -5.99 4.59
N LEU A 82 -4.73 -4.72 4.41
CA LEU A 82 -4.38 -4.16 3.10
C LEU A 82 -3.11 -4.79 2.53
N SER A 83 -2.11 -5.03 3.37
CA SER A 83 -0.86 -5.68 2.98
C SER A 83 -1.12 -7.10 2.48
N GLU A 84 -1.88 -7.90 3.22
CA GLU A 84 -2.23 -9.26 2.85
C GLU A 84 -3.05 -9.30 1.56
N ALA A 85 -4.09 -8.48 1.46
CA ALA A 85 -4.90 -8.37 0.25
C ALA A 85 -4.05 -7.98 -0.98
N LEU A 86 -3.09 -7.07 -0.80
CA LEU A 86 -2.17 -6.67 -1.85
C LEU A 86 -1.20 -7.80 -2.23
N HIS A 87 -0.64 -8.53 -1.26
CA HIS A 87 0.19 -9.71 -1.51
C HIS A 87 -0.54 -10.74 -2.36
N VAL A 88 -1.77 -11.10 -1.99
CA VAL A 88 -2.61 -12.04 -2.76
C VAL A 88 -2.80 -11.55 -4.19
N ARG A 89 -3.16 -10.28 -4.38
CA ARG A 89 -3.36 -9.70 -5.72
C ARG A 89 -2.08 -9.67 -6.57
N ILE A 90 -0.93 -9.43 -5.95
CA ILE A 90 0.35 -9.48 -6.65
C ILE A 90 0.63 -10.92 -7.09
N LYS A 91 0.47 -11.91 -6.20
CA LYS A 91 0.68 -13.32 -6.52
C LYS A 91 -0.22 -13.81 -7.66
N GLU A 92 -1.50 -13.41 -7.66
CA GLU A 92 -2.47 -13.76 -8.72
C GLU A 92 -2.10 -13.20 -10.10
N ARG A 93 -1.54 -11.98 -10.15
CA ARG A 93 -1.34 -11.23 -11.41
C ARG A 93 0.10 -11.22 -11.90
N ARG A 94 1.02 -11.84 -11.15
CA ARG A 94 2.44 -11.80 -11.47
C ARG A 94 2.75 -12.57 -12.75
N THR A 95 3.63 -12.00 -13.57
CA THR A 95 4.17 -12.67 -14.76
C THR A 95 5.63 -13.05 -14.55
N VAL A 96 6.08 -14.09 -15.27
CA VAL A 96 7.48 -14.55 -15.28
C VAL A 96 8.43 -13.42 -15.72
N VAL A 97 7.96 -12.52 -16.60
CA VAL A 97 8.72 -11.39 -17.14
C VAL A 97 9.24 -10.47 -16.05
N THR A 98 8.46 -10.22 -14.99
CA THR A 98 8.89 -9.40 -13.86
C THR A 98 10.09 -10.03 -13.14
N GLY A 99 10.11 -11.36 -12.97
CA GLY A 99 11.24 -12.07 -12.37
C GLY A 99 12.50 -12.00 -13.23
N ILE A 100 12.36 -12.15 -14.55
CA ILE A 100 13.49 -12.06 -15.50
C ILE A 100 14.13 -10.68 -15.44
N LEU A 101 13.32 -9.62 -15.45
CA LEU A 101 13.81 -8.24 -15.40
C LEU A 101 14.57 -7.92 -14.12
N ILE A 102 14.08 -8.39 -12.96
CA ILE A 102 14.76 -8.19 -11.68
C ILE A 102 16.12 -8.91 -11.68
N TYR A 103 16.16 -10.15 -12.17
CA TYR A 103 17.39 -10.94 -12.30
C TYR A 103 18.43 -10.24 -13.19
N LEU A 104 18.03 -9.79 -14.37
CA LEU A 104 18.93 -9.14 -15.33
C LEU A 104 19.46 -7.80 -14.82
N GLN A 105 18.65 -7.05 -14.08
CA GLN A 105 19.09 -5.74 -13.59
C GLN A 105 20.08 -5.85 -12.44
N ASN A 106 19.86 -6.78 -11.50
CA ASN A 106 20.76 -6.96 -10.38
C ASN A 106 20.62 -8.37 -9.77
N LEU A 107 21.57 -9.24 -10.11
CA LEU A 107 21.63 -10.62 -9.64
C LEU A 107 21.59 -10.72 -8.10
N LYS A 108 22.32 -9.85 -7.40
CA LYS A 108 22.37 -9.85 -5.93
C LYS A 108 21.01 -9.49 -5.32
N LYS A 109 20.35 -8.47 -5.88
CA LYS A 109 19.01 -8.05 -5.46
C LYS A 109 17.97 -9.15 -5.71
N TYR A 110 18.12 -9.91 -6.79
CA TYR A 110 17.24 -11.05 -7.09
C TYR A 110 17.35 -12.15 -6.03
N ASP A 111 18.57 -12.53 -5.64
CA ASP A 111 18.79 -13.56 -4.62
C ASP A 111 18.29 -13.14 -3.23
N ASP A 112 18.48 -11.87 -2.85
CA ASP A 112 17.95 -11.32 -1.59
C ASP A 112 16.42 -11.37 -1.57
N THR A 113 15.79 -11.02 -2.70
CA THR A 113 14.33 -11.07 -2.84
C THR A 113 13.83 -12.52 -2.78
N ARG A 114 14.56 -13.48 -3.34
CA ARG A 114 14.21 -14.93 -3.31
C ARG A 114 14.19 -15.52 -1.93
N ARG A 115 15.05 -15.03 -1.03
CA ARG A 115 15.14 -15.53 0.34
C ARG A 115 14.13 -14.91 1.29
N ALA A 116 13.71 -13.68 1.03
CA ALA A 116 12.86 -12.92 1.94
C ALA A 116 11.37 -13.02 1.64
N ASP A 117 10.99 -13.07 0.36
CA ASP A 117 9.58 -13.01 -0.06
C ASP A 117 9.40 -13.63 -1.46
N ASP A 118 8.62 -14.71 -1.52
CA ASP A 118 8.28 -15.39 -2.78
C ASP A 118 7.43 -14.50 -3.70
N THR A 119 6.74 -13.50 -3.14
CA THR A 119 5.86 -12.57 -3.86
C THR A 119 6.57 -11.86 -5.00
N PHE A 120 7.90 -11.65 -4.91
CA PHE A 120 8.70 -10.94 -5.90
C PHE A 120 9.79 -11.78 -6.61
N THR A 121 9.73 -13.12 -6.58
CA THR A 121 10.65 -14.00 -7.33
C THR A 121 10.03 -14.88 -8.41
N MET A 122 10.84 -15.47 -9.30
CA MET A 122 10.29 -16.33 -10.35
C MET A 122 9.56 -17.52 -9.73
N SER A 123 8.34 -17.79 -10.21
CA SER A 123 7.66 -19.05 -9.94
C SER A 123 8.57 -20.19 -10.41
N GLU A 124 8.91 -21.12 -9.52
CA GLU A 124 9.62 -22.32 -9.92
C GLU A 124 8.78 -23.02 -10.99
N LYS A 125 9.40 -23.34 -12.14
CA LYS A 125 8.76 -24.18 -13.15
C LYS A 125 8.26 -25.42 -12.40
N LYS A 126 6.96 -25.66 -12.39
CA LYS A 126 6.46 -27.02 -12.29
C LYS A 126 7.01 -27.72 -13.53
N LEU A 127 8.14 -28.41 -13.37
CA LEU A 127 8.57 -29.44 -14.30
C LEU A 127 7.36 -30.39 -14.39
N TYR A 128 6.76 -30.43 -15.58
CA TYR A 128 5.71 -31.38 -15.87
C TYR A 128 6.31 -32.79 -15.69
N ASP A 129 5.74 -33.57 -14.78
CA ASP A 129 5.80 -35.05 -14.84
C ASP A 129 4.79 -35.54 -15.88
#